data_AF-A0A550GCP6-F1
#
_entry.id   AF-A0A550GCP6-F1
#
_cell.length_a   1.000
_cell.length_b   1.000
_cell.length_c   1.000
_cell.angle_alpha   90.00
_cell.angle_beta   90.00
_cell.angle_gamma   90.00
#
_symmetry.space_group_name_H-M   'P 1'
#
loop_
_entity.id
_entity.type
_entity.pdbx_description
1 polymer ?
#
loop_
_entity_poly.entity_id
_entity_poly.type
_entity_poly.pdbx_seq_one_letter_code
_entity_poly.pdbx_strand_id
1 'polypeptide(L)'
;NGNDELLFEESRNLMDSALEVFKAKKKWMNLALKHDRIPFATQRPLDPRTREKGTTAVDFDALTFTIGLVGGNEMAQYHSGYQLHENPEAIKVLIRLILEMQKYKKELESRSGYKIALARTPAESTAQRFAIADLITDRYRGNAEKLVKGDVGQAKFLLANRKKDVPVYYSNGTHVDVGAKMGLFDRMNIEQKFFPLLNGGNMLHIWLGDANPDPEALYKLTKKITTQSNIGYYAYTKDLTVCSNCGKVTSPMRDQCPNCNSDSIEWWSRVTGYYQAVSGWNKGKRQELVNRYRTDM
;
A
#
# COMPACT_ATOMS: atom_id res chain seq x y z
N ASN A 1 22.91 9.35 -6.61
CA ASN A 1 23.62 9.95 -7.77
C ASN A 1 22.71 10.25 -8.97
N GLY A 2 21.39 10.03 -8.89
CA GLY A 2 20.45 10.44 -9.95
C GLY A 2 20.66 9.76 -11.31
N ASN A 3 21.31 8.59 -11.37
CA ASN A 3 21.56 7.88 -12.62
C ASN A 3 20.37 6.98 -12.97
N ASP A 4 19.58 7.41 -13.95
CA ASP A 4 18.38 6.69 -14.44
C ASP A 4 18.72 5.28 -14.96
N GLU A 5 19.86 5.10 -15.65
CA GLU A 5 20.25 3.81 -16.23
C GLU A 5 20.48 2.74 -15.15
N LEU A 6 21.23 3.10 -14.10
CA LEU A 6 21.46 2.21 -12.95
C LEU A 6 20.17 1.88 -12.21
N LEU A 7 19.27 2.86 -12.05
CA LEU A 7 17.97 2.64 -11.43
C LEU A 7 17.14 1.63 -12.24
N PHE A 8 17.12 1.77 -13.57
CA PHE A 8 16.39 0.85 -14.42
C PHE A 8 17.02 -0.54 -14.46
N GLU A 9 18.35 -0.63 -14.48
CA GLU A 9 19.07 -1.90 -14.38
C GLU A 9 18.74 -2.64 -13.08
N GLU A 10 18.87 -1.98 -11.93
CA GLU A 10 18.54 -2.59 -10.64
C GLU A 10 17.07 -3.01 -10.55
N SER A 11 16.16 -2.23 -11.15
CA SER A 11 14.76 -2.62 -11.22
C SER A 11 14.55 -3.93 -11.98
N ARG A 12 15.26 -4.15 -13.10
CA ARG A 12 15.19 -5.39 -13.87
C ARG A 12 15.77 -6.57 -13.08
N ASN A 13 16.91 -6.38 -12.42
CA ASN A 13 17.54 -7.38 -11.55
C ASN A 13 16.59 -7.85 -10.42
N LEU A 14 15.86 -6.91 -9.81
CA LEU A 14 14.86 -7.23 -8.80
C LEU A 14 13.63 -7.94 -9.38
N MET A 15 13.18 -7.55 -10.58
CA MET A 15 12.07 -8.23 -11.27
C MET A 15 12.44 -9.66 -11.70
N ASP A 16 13.69 -9.90 -12.09
CA ASP A 16 14.22 -11.24 -12.36
C ASP A 16 14.22 -12.09 -11.08
N SER A 17 14.68 -11.53 -9.97
CA SER A 17 14.62 -12.19 -8.67
C SER A 17 13.18 -12.53 -8.26
N ALA A 18 12.22 -11.63 -8.52
CA ALA A 18 10.81 -11.88 -8.27
C ALA A 18 10.26 -13.03 -9.14
N LEU A 19 10.69 -13.12 -10.40
CA LEU A 19 10.29 -14.21 -11.29
C LEU A 19 10.79 -15.57 -10.78
N GLU A 20 12.01 -15.65 -10.25
CA GLU A 20 12.51 -16.89 -9.64
C GLU A 20 11.69 -17.31 -8.41
N VAL A 21 11.28 -16.34 -7.58
CA VAL A 21 10.34 -16.58 -6.47
C VAL A 21 8.98 -17.10 -6.99
N PHE A 22 8.47 -16.54 -8.09
CA PHE A 22 7.22 -17.00 -8.71
C PHE A 22 7.33 -18.43 -9.24
N LYS A 23 8.42 -18.79 -9.90
CA LYS A 23 8.70 -20.17 -10.35
C LYS A 23 8.72 -21.14 -9.18
N ALA A 24 9.43 -20.80 -8.10
CA ALA A 24 9.47 -21.61 -6.88
C ALA A 24 8.07 -21.78 -6.27
N LYS A 25 7.29 -20.70 -6.19
CA LYS A 25 5.91 -20.75 -5.70
C LYS A 25 5.01 -21.62 -6.58
N LYS A 26 5.06 -21.47 -7.91
CA LYS A 26 4.26 -22.30 -8.84
C LYS A 26 4.62 -23.77 -8.73
N LYS A 27 5.91 -24.11 -8.57
CA LYS A 27 6.35 -25.49 -8.29
C LYS A 27 5.69 -26.05 -7.03
N TRP A 28 5.70 -25.28 -5.94
CA TRP A 28 5.02 -25.66 -4.69
C TRP A 28 3.50 -25.81 -4.85
N MET A 29 2.86 -24.88 -5.56
CA MET A 29 1.42 -24.95 -5.84
C MET A 29 1.07 -26.20 -6.65
N ASN A 30 1.85 -26.53 -7.68
CA ASN A 30 1.65 -27.73 -8.49
C ASN A 30 1.83 -29.02 -7.66
N LEU A 31 2.78 -29.05 -6.72
CA LEU A 31 2.92 -30.17 -5.78
C LEU A 31 1.71 -30.27 -4.84
N ALA A 32 1.21 -29.14 -4.33
CA ALA A 32 0.01 -29.13 -3.48
C ALA A 32 -1.23 -29.64 -4.25
N LEU A 33 -1.39 -29.24 -5.51
CA LEU A 33 -2.44 -29.73 -6.41
C LEU A 33 -2.31 -31.23 -6.66
N LYS A 34 -1.11 -31.71 -7.02
CA LYS A 34 -0.83 -33.13 -7.32
C LYS A 34 -1.15 -34.06 -6.13
N HIS A 35 -1.05 -33.54 -4.91
CA HIS A 35 -1.26 -34.31 -3.68
C HIS A 35 -2.55 -33.91 -2.93
N ASP A 36 -3.51 -33.28 -3.62
CA ASP A 36 -4.83 -32.92 -3.09
C ASP A 36 -4.79 -32.12 -1.77
N ARG A 37 -3.76 -31.29 -1.59
CA ARG A 37 -3.52 -30.55 -0.33
C ARG A 37 -4.29 -29.23 -0.22
N ILE A 38 -5.06 -28.87 -1.24
CA ILE A 38 -5.84 -27.63 -1.31
C ILE A 38 -7.28 -27.92 -1.77
N PRO A 39 -7.99 -28.81 -1.04
CA PRO A 39 -9.25 -29.41 -1.51
C PRO A 39 -10.33 -28.37 -1.81
N PHE A 40 -10.42 -27.27 -1.05
CA PHE A 40 -11.42 -26.21 -1.29
C PHE A 40 -11.25 -25.52 -2.64
N ALA A 41 -10.01 -25.27 -3.06
CA ALA A 41 -9.74 -24.59 -4.32
C ALA A 41 -9.87 -25.52 -5.53
N THR A 42 -9.75 -26.83 -5.31
CA THR A 42 -9.91 -27.86 -6.35
C THR A 42 -11.30 -28.48 -6.37
N GLN A 43 -12.23 -28.00 -5.52
CA GLN A 43 -13.63 -28.45 -5.56
C GLN A 43 -14.22 -28.22 -6.95
N ARG A 44 -14.99 -29.20 -7.41
CA ARG A 44 -15.77 -29.13 -8.64
C ARG A 44 -17.25 -29.19 -8.26
N PRO A 45 -17.94 -28.04 -8.13
CA PRO A 45 -19.33 -28.03 -7.73
C PRO A 45 -20.18 -28.82 -8.73
N LEU A 46 -21.19 -29.53 -8.23
CA LEU A 46 -22.12 -30.25 -9.08
C LEU A 46 -23.18 -29.29 -9.62
N ASP A 47 -23.47 -29.38 -10.90
CA ASP A 47 -24.64 -28.72 -11.48
C ASP A 47 -25.91 -29.23 -10.77
N PRO A 48 -26.77 -28.34 -10.25
CA PRO A 48 -27.95 -28.76 -9.48
C PRO A 48 -29.02 -29.46 -10.34
N ARG A 49 -29.00 -29.31 -11.67
CA ARG A 49 -29.95 -29.90 -12.61
C ARG A 49 -29.39 -31.16 -13.26
N THR A 50 -28.15 -31.12 -13.77
CA THR A 50 -27.54 -32.25 -14.50
C THR A 50 -26.75 -33.20 -13.60
N ARG A 51 -26.40 -32.78 -12.38
CA ARG A 51 -25.52 -33.49 -11.44
C ARG A 51 -24.10 -33.72 -11.97
N GLU A 52 -23.71 -33.04 -13.05
CA GLU A 52 -22.35 -33.12 -13.60
C GLU A 52 -21.39 -32.23 -12.81
N LYS A 53 -20.12 -32.62 -12.75
CA LYS A 53 -19.08 -31.80 -12.10
C LYS A 53 -18.69 -30.62 -12.99
N GLY A 54 -18.90 -29.41 -12.50
CA GLY A 54 -18.41 -28.17 -13.11
C GLY A 54 -16.89 -28.07 -13.15
N THR A 55 -16.36 -26.91 -13.54
CA THR A 55 -14.93 -26.60 -13.49
C THR A 55 -14.42 -26.54 -12.04
N THR A 56 -13.10 -26.51 -11.84
CA THR A 56 -12.54 -26.28 -10.51
C THR A 56 -12.91 -24.87 -10.01
N ALA A 57 -13.12 -24.75 -8.71
CA ALA A 57 -13.45 -23.47 -8.06
C ALA A 57 -12.39 -22.38 -8.32
N VAL A 58 -11.13 -22.80 -8.48
CA VAL A 58 -10.03 -21.92 -8.89
C VAL A 58 -9.38 -22.48 -10.15
N ASP A 59 -9.21 -21.61 -11.15
CA ASP A 59 -8.32 -21.84 -12.27
C ASP A 59 -6.91 -21.34 -11.90
N PHE A 60 -6.00 -22.29 -11.63
CA PHE A 60 -4.64 -22.00 -11.20
C PHE A 60 -3.73 -21.50 -12.31
N ASP A 61 -4.12 -21.66 -13.58
CA ASP A 61 -3.36 -21.22 -14.74
C ASP A 61 -3.80 -19.82 -15.19
N ALA A 62 -5.04 -19.41 -14.83
CA ALA A 62 -5.50 -18.04 -14.97
C ALA A 62 -4.92 -17.07 -13.92
N LEU A 63 -4.31 -17.57 -12.83
CA LEU A 63 -3.75 -16.73 -11.77
C LEU A 63 -2.64 -15.81 -12.30
N THR A 64 -2.60 -14.59 -11.75
CA THR A 64 -1.58 -13.58 -12.05
C THR A 64 -0.63 -13.44 -10.87
N PHE A 65 0.68 -13.39 -11.15
CA PHE A 65 1.70 -13.07 -10.15
C PHE A 65 1.87 -11.56 -10.03
N THR A 66 2.12 -11.06 -8.82
CA THR A 66 2.15 -9.62 -8.59
C THR A 66 3.50 -9.20 -8.03
N ILE A 67 4.11 -8.20 -8.66
CA ILE A 67 5.26 -7.47 -8.14
C ILE A 67 4.74 -6.18 -7.50
N GLY A 68 4.95 -6.06 -6.20
CA GLY A 68 4.50 -4.91 -5.41
C GLY A 68 5.59 -3.85 -5.28
N LEU A 69 5.18 -2.58 -5.35
CA LEU A 69 6.06 -1.45 -5.04
C LEU A 69 5.79 -0.93 -3.62
N VAL A 70 6.86 -0.48 -2.96
CA VAL A 70 6.86 0.20 -1.65
C VAL A 70 7.94 1.27 -1.69
N GLY A 71 7.69 2.44 -1.08
CA GLY A 71 8.70 3.49 -0.95
C GLY A 71 8.97 4.29 -2.22
N GLY A 72 8.00 4.40 -3.13
CA GLY A 72 8.17 5.14 -4.38
C GLY A 72 8.45 6.63 -4.16
N ASN A 73 7.87 7.24 -3.11
CA ASN A 73 8.18 8.60 -2.71
C ASN A 73 9.62 8.74 -2.22
N GLU A 74 10.08 7.86 -1.35
CA GLU A 74 11.44 7.90 -0.79
C GLU A 74 12.51 7.56 -1.84
N MET A 75 12.22 6.64 -2.76
CA MET A 75 13.07 6.36 -3.91
C MET A 75 13.20 7.60 -4.80
N ALA A 76 12.08 8.24 -5.15
CA ALA A 76 12.11 9.46 -5.95
C ALA A 76 12.85 10.60 -5.23
N GLN A 77 12.69 10.71 -3.91
CA GLN A 77 13.41 11.67 -3.08
C GLN A 77 14.91 11.42 -3.06
N TYR A 78 15.36 10.17 -2.91
CA TYR A 78 16.78 9.84 -2.99
C TYR A 78 17.37 10.14 -4.37
N HIS A 79 16.60 9.88 -5.44
CA HIS A 79 17.08 10.01 -6.81
C HIS A 79 17.12 11.45 -7.30
N SER A 80 16.06 12.21 -7.03
CA SER A 80 15.86 13.58 -7.55
C SER A 80 16.17 14.67 -6.53
N GLY A 81 16.27 14.34 -5.24
CA GLY A 81 16.37 15.29 -4.14
C GLY A 81 15.02 15.81 -3.62
N TYR A 82 13.90 15.45 -4.27
CA TYR A 82 12.57 15.96 -3.94
C TYR A 82 11.56 14.85 -3.72
N GLN A 83 10.64 15.05 -2.78
CA GLN A 83 9.45 14.22 -2.64
C GLN A 83 8.46 14.50 -3.78
N LEU A 84 7.50 13.58 -3.95
CA LEU A 84 6.52 13.67 -5.04
C LEU A 84 5.70 14.97 -5.02
N HIS A 85 5.43 15.52 -3.83
CA HIS A 85 4.66 16.76 -3.66
C HIS A 85 5.50 18.03 -3.71
N GLU A 86 6.83 17.91 -3.77
CA GLU A 86 7.76 19.04 -3.72
C GLU A 86 8.20 19.48 -5.12
N ASN A 87 8.41 18.53 -6.05
CA ASN A 87 8.88 18.85 -7.39
C ASN A 87 8.36 17.86 -8.45
N PRO A 88 7.87 18.34 -9.62
CA PRO A 88 7.47 17.48 -10.73
C PRO A 88 8.55 16.50 -11.22
N GLU A 89 9.84 16.79 -11.06
CA GLU A 89 10.92 15.89 -11.44
C GLU A 89 10.88 14.56 -10.66
N ALA A 90 10.51 14.59 -9.38
CA ALA A 90 10.34 13.38 -8.57
C ALA A 90 9.25 12.46 -9.15
N ILE A 91 8.16 13.07 -9.61
CA ILE A 91 7.05 12.36 -10.28
C ILE A 91 7.53 11.77 -11.60
N LYS A 92 8.28 12.54 -12.41
CA LYS A 92 8.78 12.08 -13.72
C LYS A 92 9.69 10.87 -13.59
N VAL A 93 10.63 10.88 -12.63
CA VAL A 93 11.54 9.77 -12.37
C VAL A 93 10.77 8.50 -12.00
N LEU A 94 9.81 8.60 -11.08
CA LEU A 94 9.00 7.45 -10.67
C LEU A 94 8.13 6.91 -11.82
N ILE A 95 7.57 7.79 -12.66
CA ILE A 95 6.83 7.37 -13.86
C ILE A 95 7.76 6.64 -14.84
N ARG A 96 8.95 7.17 -15.13
CA ARG A 96 9.92 6.52 -16.03
C ARG A 96 10.30 5.13 -15.53
N LEU A 97 10.60 5.00 -14.24
CA LEU A 97 10.88 3.69 -13.64
C LEU A 97 9.73 2.71 -13.86
N ILE A 98 8.49 3.11 -13.57
CA ILE A 98 7.34 2.20 -13.72
C ILE A 98 7.09 1.83 -15.19
N LEU A 99 7.31 2.76 -16.12
CA LEU A 99 7.22 2.48 -17.57
C LEU A 99 8.28 1.48 -18.02
N GLU A 100 9.52 1.62 -17.55
CA GLU A 100 10.59 0.66 -17.82
C GLU A 100 10.26 -0.71 -17.22
N MET A 101 9.74 -0.75 -15.99
CA MET A 101 9.25 -1.99 -15.38
C MET A 101 8.09 -2.60 -16.19
N GLN A 102 7.16 -1.80 -16.73
CA GLN A 102 6.08 -2.30 -17.59
C GLN A 102 6.60 -2.88 -18.90
N LYS A 103 7.61 -2.25 -19.52
CA LYS A 103 8.25 -2.76 -20.72
C LYS A 103 8.93 -4.08 -20.43
N TYR A 104 9.77 -4.14 -19.40
CA TYR A 104 10.50 -5.33 -19.01
C TYR A 104 9.57 -6.47 -18.57
N LYS A 105 8.48 -6.14 -17.86
CA LYS A 105 7.43 -7.09 -17.53
C LYS A 105 6.97 -7.88 -18.76
N LYS A 106 6.73 -7.23 -19.90
CA LYS A 106 6.27 -7.95 -21.12
C LYS A 106 7.30 -8.98 -21.59
N GLU A 107 8.59 -8.68 -21.46
CA GLU A 107 9.67 -9.62 -21.77
C GLU A 107 9.67 -10.81 -20.79
N LEU A 108 9.46 -10.54 -19.49
CA LEU A 108 9.31 -11.59 -18.47
C LEU A 108 8.12 -12.51 -18.76
N GLU A 109 6.96 -11.94 -19.08
CA GLU A 109 5.75 -12.70 -19.41
C GLU A 109 5.97 -13.56 -20.66
N SER A 110 6.60 -13.01 -21.71
CA SER A 110 6.90 -13.72 -22.95
C SER A 110 7.85 -14.91 -22.73
N ARG A 111 8.91 -14.74 -21.93
CA ARG A 111 9.90 -15.79 -21.71
C ARG A 111 9.47 -16.85 -20.69
N SER A 112 8.63 -16.48 -19.72
CA SER A 112 8.25 -17.38 -18.61
C SER A 112 6.86 -17.99 -18.76
N GLY A 113 6.00 -17.43 -19.61
CA GLY A 113 4.60 -17.82 -19.75
C GLY A 113 3.71 -17.46 -18.55
N TYR A 114 4.21 -16.67 -17.59
CA TYR A 114 3.41 -16.24 -16.44
C TYR A 114 2.81 -14.87 -16.69
N LYS A 115 1.55 -14.68 -16.29
CA LYS A 115 0.95 -13.35 -16.21
C LYS A 115 1.51 -12.64 -14.98
N ILE A 116 2.00 -11.42 -15.18
CA ILE A 116 2.58 -10.59 -14.13
C ILE A 116 1.75 -9.29 -14.01
N ALA A 117 1.60 -8.76 -12.80
CA ALA A 117 1.01 -7.45 -12.56
C ALA A 117 1.94 -6.60 -11.70
N LEU A 118 1.93 -5.29 -11.93
CA LEU A 118 2.60 -4.31 -11.07
C LEU A 118 1.55 -3.65 -10.19
N ALA A 119 1.74 -3.67 -8.87
CA ALA A 119 0.73 -3.20 -7.92
C ALA A 119 1.28 -2.20 -6.91
N ARG A 120 0.41 -1.27 -6.50
CA ARG A 120 0.57 -0.55 -5.24
C ARG A 120 0.11 -1.52 -4.12
N THR A 121 1.04 -2.32 -3.60
CA THR A 121 0.72 -3.26 -2.51
C THR A 121 0.22 -2.50 -1.28
N PRO A 122 -0.61 -3.10 -0.41
CA PRO A 122 -0.96 -2.50 0.88
C PRO A 122 0.23 -2.29 1.84
N ALA A 123 1.23 -3.17 1.75
CA ALA A 123 2.49 -3.12 2.50
C ALA A 123 2.37 -2.89 4.02
N GLU A 124 1.32 -3.43 4.65
CA GLU A 124 1.01 -3.19 6.08
C GLU A 124 2.18 -3.44 7.01
N SER A 125 2.87 -4.56 6.82
CA SER A 125 4.11 -4.91 7.54
C SER A 125 5.36 -4.64 6.71
N THR A 126 5.29 -4.78 5.39
CA THR A 126 6.45 -4.63 4.49
C THR A 126 7.04 -3.21 4.53
N ALA A 127 6.20 -2.17 4.62
CA ALA A 127 6.65 -0.78 4.66
C ALA A 127 7.58 -0.50 5.86
N GLN A 128 7.20 -0.98 7.05
CA GLN A 128 8.04 -0.88 8.24
C GLN A 128 9.26 -1.81 8.13
N ARG A 129 9.07 -3.05 7.66
CA ARG A 129 10.15 -4.04 7.55
C ARG A 129 11.29 -3.56 6.66
N PHE A 130 10.99 -2.94 5.52
CA PHE A 130 12.00 -2.40 4.61
C PHE A 130 12.72 -1.20 5.22
N ALA A 131 11.97 -0.27 5.84
CA ALA A 131 12.58 0.85 6.56
C ALA A 131 13.56 0.37 7.66
N ILE A 132 13.19 -0.65 8.43
CA ILE A 132 14.08 -1.25 9.44
C ILE A 132 15.30 -1.90 8.78
N ALA A 133 15.10 -2.69 7.72
CA ALA A 133 16.19 -3.39 7.04
C ALA A 133 17.25 -2.41 6.55
N ASP A 134 16.85 -1.28 5.99
CA ASP A 134 17.76 -0.26 5.52
C ASP A 134 18.45 0.48 6.68
N LEU A 135 17.73 0.77 7.78
CA LEU A 135 18.30 1.40 8.98
C LEU A 135 19.35 0.53 9.69
N ILE A 136 19.19 -0.81 9.68
CA ILE A 136 20.15 -1.71 10.33
C ILE A 136 21.32 -2.10 9.42
N THR A 137 21.20 -1.95 8.11
CA THR A 137 22.25 -2.30 7.15
C THR A 137 23.25 -1.16 6.99
N ASP A 138 24.52 -1.39 7.34
CA ASP A 138 25.57 -0.35 7.33
C ASP A 138 25.64 0.45 6.02
N ARG A 139 25.53 -0.26 4.89
CA ARG A 139 25.57 0.34 3.55
C ARG A 139 24.44 1.34 3.29
N TYR A 140 23.26 1.13 3.86
CA TYR A 140 22.06 1.92 3.57
C TYR A 140 21.69 2.89 4.69
N ARG A 141 22.14 2.61 5.91
CA ARG A 141 21.77 3.34 7.14
C ARG A 141 21.82 4.85 6.99
N GLY A 142 22.94 5.39 6.50
CA GLY A 142 23.11 6.85 6.40
C GLY A 142 22.11 7.55 5.47
N ASN A 143 21.62 6.85 4.44
CA ASN A 143 20.57 7.35 3.55
C ASN A 143 19.18 7.09 4.14
N ALA A 144 18.96 5.89 4.68
CA ALA A 144 17.68 5.51 5.29
C ALA A 144 17.27 6.48 6.41
N GLU A 145 18.21 6.90 7.25
CA GLU A 145 17.99 7.88 8.32
C GLU A 145 17.42 9.22 7.84
N LYS A 146 17.64 9.58 6.57
CA LYS A 146 17.18 10.84 5.98
C LYS A 146 15.84 10.70 5.25
N LEU A 147 15.47 9.48 4.87
CA LEU A 147 14.36 9.21 3.94
C LEU A 147 13.16 8.55 4.64
N VAL A 148 13.44 7.65 5.58
CA VAL A 148 12.42 6.92 6.34
C VAL A 148 11.50 7.88 7.07
N LYS A 149 10.19 7.63 7.02
CA LYS A 149 9.18 8.42 7.71
C LYS A 149 8.97 7.90 9.13
N GLY A 150 8.44 8.77 10.00
CA GLY A 150 8.16 8.46 11.40
C GLY A 150 9.29 8.88 12.35
N ASP A 151 9.35 8.26 13.52
CA ASP A 151 10.31 8.62 14.56
C ASP A 151 11.56 7.74 14.47
N VAL A 152 12.55 8.20 13.69
CA VAL A 152 13.83 7.51 13.50
C VAL A 152 14.62 7.43 14.82
N GLY A 153 14.51 8.43 15.70
CA GLY A 153 15.21 8.45 16.99
C GLY A 153 14.72 7.34 17.91
N GLN A 154 13.40 7.27 18.11
CA GLN A 154 12.76 6.19 18.87
C GLN A 154 12.99 4.83 18.21
N ALA A 155 12.95 4.75 16.87
CA ALA A 155 13.22 3.50 16.17
C ALA A 155 14.64 2.99 16.42
N LYS A 156 15.67 3.85 16.34
CA LYS A 156 17.05 3.47 16.65
C LYS A 156 17.20 2.96 18.09
N PHE A 157 16.62 3.68 19.05
CA PHE A 157 16.64 3.26 20.46
C PHE A 157 16.01 1.87 20.63
N LEU A 158 14.83 1.63 20.04
CA LEU A 158 14.14 0.36 20.12
C LEU A 158 14.91 -0.78 19.41
N LEU A 159 15.48 -0.52 18.24
CA LEU A 159 16.27 -1.49 17.49
C LEU A 159 17.55 -1.91 18.25
N ALA A 160 18.24 -0.95 18.89
CA ALA A 160 19.38 -1.24 19.76
C ALA A 160 18.99 -2.15 20.94
N ASN A 161 17.75 -2.01 21.43
CA ASN A 161 17.16 -2.88 22.46
C ASN A 161 16.48 -4.14 21.89
N ARG A 162 16.86 -4.57 20.67
CA ARG A 162 16.39 -5.79 19.98
C ARG A 162 14.87 -5.84 19.73
N LYS A 163 14.19 -4.69 19.72
CA LYS A 163 12.76 -4.60 19.34
C LYS A 163 12.65 -4.39 17.83
N LYS A 164 11.81 -5.20 17.17
CA LYS A 164 11.59 -5.13 15.72
C LYS A 164 10.35 -4.32 15.31
N ASP A 165 9.41 -4.10 16.24
CA ASP A 165 8.26 -3.24 15.98
C ASP A 165 8.58 -1.82 16.47
N VAL A 166 8.71 -0.89 15.52
CA VAL A 166 9.25 0.47 15.71
C VAL A 166 8.49 1.52 14.89
N PRO A 167 8.44 2.80 15.30
CA PRO A 167 7.56 3.83 14.70
C PRO A 167 8.11 4.42 13.39
N VAL A 168 8.55 3.57 12.45
CA VAL A 168 9.10 4.00 11.16
C VAL A 168 8.46 3.24 10.01
N TYR A 169 8.39 3.87 8.84
CA TYR A 169 7.80 3.27 7.65
C TYR A 169 8.29 3.97 6.37
N TYR A 170 8.16 3.28 5.24
CA TYR A 170 8.17 3.88 3.91
C TYR A 170 6.75 4.15 3.41
N SER A 171 6.62 5.14 2.51
CA SER A 171 5.33 5.46 1.89
C SER A 171 4.82 4.27 1.06
N ASN A 172 3.51 4.04 1.08
CA ASN A 172 2.95 2.86 0.47
C ASN A 172 2.91 2.95 -1.07
N GLY A 173 3.59 2.02 -1.75
CA GLY A 173 3.83 2.04 -3.21
C GLY A 173 4.16 3.42 -3.78
N THR A 174 3.22 4.02 -4.49
CA THR A 174 3.39 5.32 -5.17
C THR A 174 2.56 6.44 -4.52
N HIS A 175 2.16 6.27 -3.26
CA HIS A 175 1.53 7.32 -2.48
C HIS A 175 2.47 8.49 -2.28
N VAL A 176 1.91 9.71 -2.32
CA VAL A 176 2.58 10.88 -1.77
C VAL A 176 2.69 10.69 -0.25
N ASP A 177 3.74 11.23 0.37
CA ASP A 177 3.86 11.27 1.84
C ASP A 177 2.53 11.61 2.50
N VAL A 178 2.07 10.75 3.41
CA VAL A 178 0.81 10.92 4.11
C VAL A 178 0.77 12.19 4.95
N GLY A 179 1.94 12.69 5.39
CA GLY A 179 2.07 13.93 6.14
C GLY A 179 2.26 15.19 5.30
N ALA A 180 2.29 15.07 3.97
CA ALA A 180 2.38 16.23 3.08
C ALA A 180 1.18 17.17 3.28
N LYS A 181 1.46 18.39 3.74
CA LYS A 181 0.48 19.47 3.93
C LYS A 181 0.11 20.08 2.57
N MET A 182 -0.84 19.44 1.90
CA MET A 182 -1.26 19.85 0.55
C MET A 182 -2.77 19.66 0.37
N GLY A 183 -3.35 20.39 -0.58
CA GLY A 183 -4.76 20.27 -0.92
C GLY A 183 -5.10 18.89 -1.51
N LEU A 184 -6.33 18.43 -1.27
CA LEU A 184 -6.81 17.15 -1.79
C LEU A 184 -6.69 17.05 -3.31
N PHE A 185 -7.05 18.11 -4.04
CA PHE A 185 -6.97 18.12 -5.50
C PHE A 185 -5.53 18.02 -6.01
N ASP A 186 -4.57 18.64 -5.33
CA ASP A 186 -3.15 18.53 -5.69
C ASP A 186 -2.65 17.09 -5.46
N ARG A 187 -3.03 16.47 -4.34
CA ARG A 187 -2.73 15.06 -4.07
C ARG A 187 -3.34 14.16 -5.14
N MET A 188 -4.61 14.37 -5.50
CA MET A 188 -5.28 13.65 -6.58
C MET A 188 -4.55 13.84 -7.91
N ASN A 189 -4.15 15.06 -8.24
CA ASN A 189 -3.43 15.39 -9.47
C ASN A 189 -2.09 14.67 -9.58
N ILE A 190 -1.39 14.45 -8.47
CA ILE A 190 -0.15 13.66 -8.45
C ILE A 190 -0.49 12.17 -8.57
N GLU A 191 -1.32 11.64 -7.67
CA GLU A 191 -1.50 10.20 -7.55
C GLU A 191 -2.25 9.56 -8.72
N GLN A 192 -3.17 10.29 -9.35
CA GLN A 192 -3.92 9.77 -10.51
C GLN A 192 -3.01 9.38 -11.67
N LYS A 193 -1.81 9.96 -11.77
CA LYS A 193 -0.83 9.64 -12.82
C LYS A 193 -0.33 8.20 -12.76
N PHE A 194 -0.38 7.57 -11.57
CA PHE A 194 0.10 6.20 -11.38
C PHE A 194 -0.99 5.14 -11.55
N PHE A 195 -2.27 5.50 -11.53
CA PHE A 195 -3.38 4.56 -11.75
C PHE A 195 -3.30 3.81 -13.09
N PRO A 196 -3.12 4.46 -14.25
CA PRO A 196 -3.02 3.75 -15.52
C PRO A 196 -1.72 2.92 -15.65
N LEU A 197 -0.72 3.16 -14.79
CA LEU A 197 0.57 2.48 -14.83
C LEU A 197 0.60 1.21 -13.96
N LEU A 198 -0.30 1.07 -12.99
CA LEU A 198 -0.31 -0.04 -12.04
C LEU A 198 -1.57 -0.89 -12.22
N ASN A 199 -1.42 -2.02 -12.91
CA ASN A 199 -2.52 -2.91 -13.29
C ASN A 199 -2.87 -3.97 -12.22
N GLY A 200 -2.09 -4.08 -11.15
CA GLY A 200 -2.28 -5.05 -10.07
C GLY A 200 -3.01 -4.51 -8.84
N GLY A 201 -3.59 -3.31 -8.94
CA GLY A 201 -4.34 -2.66 -7.86
C GLY A 201 -3.68 -1.35 -7.40
N ASN A 202 -4.52 -0.35 -7.20
CA ASN A 202 -4.15 0.98 -6.72
C ASN A 202 -5.34 1.57 -5.94
N MET A 203 -5.08 2.37 -4.92
CA MET A 203 -6.10 3.02 -4.09
C MET A 203 -5.65 4.44 -3.72
N LEU A 204 -6.57 5.39 -3.81
CA LEU A 204 -6.42 6.73 -3.25
C LEU A 204 -7.08 6.81 -1.87
N HIS A 205 -6.37 7.35 -0.89
CA HIS A 205 -6.94 7.67 0.41
C HIS A 205 -7.34 9.14 0.49
N ILE A 206 -8.57 9.38 0.92
CA ILE A 206 -9.08 10.71 1.25
C ILE A 206 -9.35 10.71 2.75
N TRP A 207 -8.36 11.15 3.54
CA TRP A 207 -8.47 11.27 4.98
C TRP A 207 -9.30 12.51 5.30
N LEU A 208 -10.50 12.30 5.85
CA LEU A 208 -11.37 13.38 6.29
C LEU A 208 -10.89 13.90 7.64
N GLY A 209 -10.89 15.22 7.80
CA GLY A 209 -10.74 15.86 9.11
C GLY A 209 -11.93 15.60 10.03
N ASP A 210 -11.97 16.34 11.14
CA ASP A 210 -12.98 16.19 12.19
C ASP A 210 -14.38 16.65 11.74
N ALA A 211 -14.45 17.36 10.61
CA ALA A 211 -15.69 17.81 10.00
C ALA A 211 -16.57 16.61 9.57
N ASN A 212 -17.88 16.78 9.72
CA ASN A 212 -18.84 15.95 9.02
C ASN A 212 -19.15 16.63 7.69
N PRO A 213 -18.47 16.25 6.59
CA PRO A 213 -18.66 16.92 5.32
C PRO A 213 -20.11 16.77 4.86
N ASP A 214 -20.62 17.84 4.26
CA ASP A 214 -21.94 17.88 3.65
C ASP A 214 -22.09 16.75 2.60
N PRO A 215 -23.18 15.94 2.65
CA PRO A 215 -23.40 14.87 1.68
C PRO A 215 -23.35 15.34 0.21
N GLU A 216 -23.83 16.55 -0.08
CA GLU A 216 -23.79 17.10 -1.44
C GLU A 216 -22.36 17.45 -1.87
N ALA A 217 -21.52 17.97 -0.96
CA ALA A 217 -20.10 18.16 -1.20
C ALA A 217 -19.38 16.83 -1.51
N LEU A 218 -19.65 15.77 -0.73
CA LEU A 218 -19.11 14.43 -0.99
C LEU A 218 -19.59 13.86 -2.34
N TYR A 219 -20.85 14.08 -2.70
CA TYR A 219 -21.40 13.67 -3.99
C TYR A 219 -20.70 14.38 -5.16
N LYS A 220 -20.52 15.71 -5.08
CA LYS A 220 -19.80 16.50 -6.09
C LYS A 220 -18.35 16.04 -6.25
N LEU A 221 -17.66 15.80 -5.14
CA LEU A 221 -16.29 15.28 -5.17
C LEU A 221 -16.22 13.88 -5.78
N THR A 222 -17.14 13.00 -5.39
CA THR A 222 -17.28 11.64 -5.96
C THR A 222 -17.49 11.70 -7.47
N LYS A 223 -18.43 12.52 -7.95
CA LYS A 223 -18.69 12.72 -9.38
C LYS A 223 -17.43 13.23 -10.10
N LYS A 224 -16.71 14.18 -9.51
CA LYS A 224 -15.47 14.71 -10.09
C LYS A 224 -14.38 13.63 -10.18
N ILE A 225 -14.18 12.83 -9.13
CA ILE A 225 -13.22 11.71 -9.14
C ILE A 225 -13.57 10.72 -10.26
N THR A 226 -14.84 10.30 -10.35
CA THR A 226 -15.25 9.22 -11.26
C THR A 226 -15.37 9.64 -12.72
N THR A 227 -15.60 10.93 -13.00
CA THR A 227 -15.83 11.43 -14.38
C THR A 227 -14.68 12.26 -14.94
N GLN A 228 -13.77 12.75 -14.10
CA GLN A 228 -12.72 13.70 -14.50
C GLN A 228 -11.31 13.30 -14.03
N SER A 229 -11.09 12.05 -13.60
CA SER A 229 -9.78 11.57 -13.18
C SER A 229 -9.52 10.12 -13.58
N ASN A 230 -8.26 9.70 -13.50
CA ASN A 230 -7.86 8.31 -13.73
C ASN A 230 -7.99 7.42 -12.47
N ILE A 231 -8.58 7.93 -11.38
CA ILE A 231 -8.68 7.20 -10.10
C ILE A 231 -9.78 6.14 -10.20
N GLY A 232 -9.38 4.87 -10.26
CA GLY A 232 -10.30 3.73 -10.34
C GLY A 232 -10.80 3.19 -8.99
N TYR A 233 -10.12 3.52 -7.90
CA TYR A 233 -10.49 3.05 -6.55
C TYR A 233 -10.02 4.05 -5.49
N TYR A 234 -10.93 4.45 -4.61
CA TYR A 234 -10.68 5.42 -3.55
C TYR A 234 -11.57 5.17 -2.34
N ALA A 235 -11.21 5.73 -1.19
CA ALA A 235 -12.09 5.76 -0.04
C ALA A 235 -11.97 7.08 0.72
N TYR A 236 -13.13 7.61 1.11
CA TYR A 236 -13.25 8.54 2.22
C TYR A 236 -13.02 7.77 3.52
N THR A 237 -12.13 8.27 4.36
CA THR A 237 -11.86 7.68 5.67
C THR A 237 -12.05 8.70 6.76
N LYS A 238 -12.85 8.33 7.78
CA LYS A 238 -12.92 9.01 9.06
C LYS A 238 -12.17 8.18 10.08
N ASP A 239 -11.48 8.85 10.97
CA ASP A 239 -10.88 8.21 12.12
C ASP A 239 -11.89 8.17 13.27
N LEU A 240 -12.16 6.98 13.78
CA LEU A 240 -13.29 6.72 14.66
C LEU A 240 -12.83 6.40 16.09
N THR A 241 -13.63 6.83 17.05
CA THR A 241 -13.59 6.38 18.45
C THR A 241 -14.80 5.47 18.72
N VAL A 242 -14.55 4.22 19.09
CA VAL A 242 -15.57 3.23 19.46
C VAL A 242 -15.53 3.02 20.96
N CYS A 243 -16.61 3.37 21.67
CA CYS A 243 -16.67 3.17 23.12
C CYS A 243 -17.23 1.78 23.46
N SER A 244 -16.46 0.98 24.19
CA SER A 244 -16.87 -0.35 24.65
C SER A 244 -17.88 -0.30 25.80
N ASN A 245 -17.99 0.82 26.51
CA ASN A 245 -18.92 0.98 27.63
C ASN A 245 -20.36 1.30 27.16
N CYS A 246 -20.54 2.35 26.33
CA CYS A 246 -21.87 2.76 25.86
C CYS A 246 -22.18 2.40 24.40
N GLY A 247 -21.25 1.75 23.68
CA GLY A 247 -21.43 1.32 22.30
C GLY A 247 -21.41 2.46 21.26
N LYS A 248 -21.20 3.72 21.68
CA LYS A 248 -21.21 4.86 20.76
C LYS A 248 -19.96 4.88 19.88
N VAL A 249 -20.17 5.06 18.58
CA VAL A 249 -19.12 5.37 17.60
C VAL A 249 -19.15 6.86 17.30
N THR A 250 -18.00 7.51 17.39
CA THR A 250 -17.84 8.94 17.14
C THR A 250 -16.62 9.21 16.28
N SER A 251 -16.55 10.41 15.72
CA SER A 251 -15.39 10.97 15.03
C SER A 251 -15.13 12.35 15.65
N PRO A 252 -13.87 12.77 15.84
CA PRO A 252 -12.64 12.08 15.48
C PRO A 252 -12.19 11.02 16.51
N MET A 253 -10.94 10.55 16.38
CA MET A 253 -10.21 9.84 17.44
C MET A 253 -10.09 10.72 18.69
N ARG A 254 -10.47 10.18 19.85
CA ARG A 254 -10.42 10.81 21.16
C ARG A 254 -9.97 9.80 22.20
N ASP A 255 -9.26 10.25 23.22
CA ASP A 255 -8.84 9.38 24.34
C ASP A 255 -10.00 9.06 25.31
N GLN A 256 -11.13 9.76 25.20
CA GLN A 256 -12.31 9.56 26.03
C GLN A 256 -13.60 9.59 25.23
N CYS A 257 -14.59 8.79 25.63
CA CYS A 257 -15.91 8.79 25.00
C CYS A 257 -16.64 10.12 25.25
N PRO A 258 -17.04 10.88 24.23
CA PRO A 258 -17.72 12.17 24.43
C PRO A 258 -19.18 12.03 24.93
N ASN A 259 -19.71 10.81 25.00
CA ASN A 259 -21.07 10.54 25.44
C ASN A 259 -21.16 10.10 26.90
N CYS A 260 -20.16 9.36 27.41
CA CYS A 260 -20.19 8.81 28.77
C CYS A 260 -18.89 9.01 29.55
N ASN A 261 -17.92 9.73 29.01
CA ASN A 261 -16.59 9.99 29.59
C ASN A 261 -15.78 8.73 29.96
N SER A 262 -16.13 7.57 29.41
CA SER A 262 -15.36 6.35 29.61
C SER A 262 -14.04 6.37 28.83
N ASP A 263 -12.97 5.91 29.47
CA ASP A 263 -11.65 5.64 28.86
C ASP A 263 -11.61 4.28 28.13
N SER A 264 -12.66 3.46 28.26
CA SER A 264 -12.79 2.17 27.57
C SER A 264 -13.16 2.40 26.10
N ILE A 265 -12.19 2.90 25.33
CA ILE A 265 -12.33 3.24 23.92
C ILE A 265 -11.33 2.48 23.06
N GLU A 266 -11.71 2.27 21.81
CA GLU A 266 -10.84 1.74 20.77
C GLU A 266 -10.89 2.67 19.56
N TRP A 267 -9.72 3.01 19.02
CA TRP A 267 -9.64 3.74 17.77
C TRP A 267 -9.77 2.81 16.58
N TRP A 268 -10.58 3.20 15.62
CA TRP A 268 -10.77 2.49 14.37
C TRP A 268 -10.46 3.43 13.21
N SER A 269 -9.58 2.98 12.32
CA SER A 269 -9.26 3.73 11.11
C SER A 269 -9.03 2.74 9.96
N ARG A 270 -8.90 3.26 8.76
CA ARG A 270 -8.48 2.46 7.61
C ARG A 270 -6.96 2.37 7.61
N VAL A 271 -6.43 1.16 7.81
CA VAL A 271 -4.97 0.93 7.79
C VAL A 271 -4.43 1.13 6.38
N THR A 272 -5.00 0.37 5.45
CA THR A 272 -4.69 0.41 4.03
C THR A 272 -6.01 0.25 3.27
N GLY A 273 -6.47 -0.97 2.99
CA GLY A 273 -7.70 -1.24 2.25
C GLY A 273 -8.98 -1.31 3.08
N TYR A 274 -8.90 -1.56 4.39
CA TYR A 274 -10.05 -1.87 5.25
C TYR A 274 -9.95 -1.21 6.62
N TYR A 275 -11.09 -1.08 7.30
CA TYR A 275 -11.15 -0.60 8.69
C TYR A 275 -10.71 -1.69 9.66
N GLN A 276 -9.90 -1.31 10.63
CA GLN A 276 -9.44 -2.18 11.69
C GLN A 276 -9.20 -1.35 12.95
N ALA A 277 -9.34 -1.99 14.11
CA ALA A 277 -8.86 -1.47 15.37
C ALA A 277 -7.36 -1.12 15.31
N VAL A 278 -7.02 0.11 15.68
CA VAL A 278 -5.63 0.64 15.69
C VAL A 278 -4.78 -0.07 16.74
N SER A 279 -5.40 -0.64 17.77
CA SER A 279 -4.77 -1.52 18.76
C SER A 279 -4.10 -2.74 18.13
N GLY A 280 -4.57 -3.21 16.96
CA GLY A 280 -3.99 -4.31 16.21
C GLY A 280 -2.84 -3.91 15.27
N TRP A 281 -2.57 -2.62 15.09
CA TRP A 281 -1.59 -2.15 14.10
C TRP A 281 -0.17 -2.21 14.67
N ASN A 282 0.81 -2.49 13.80
CA ASN A 282 2.22 -2.32 14.12
C ASN A 282 2.57 -0.83 14.36
N LYS A 283 3.66 -0.55 15.06
CA LYS A 283 4.07 0.82 15.40
C LYS A 283 4.31 1.69 14.18
N GLY A 284 4.77 1.14 13.06
CA GLY A 284 4.96 1.88 11.80
C GLY A 284 3.63 2.44 11.29
N LYS A 285 2.58 1.62 11.24
CA LYS A 285 1.24 2.05 10.83
C LYS A 285 0.56 2.97 11.84
N ARG A 286 0.81 2.79 13.14
CA ARG A 286 0.35 3.76 14.16
C ARG A 286 1.02 5.12 13.96
N GLN A 287 2.32 5.14 13.68
CA GLN A 287 3.02 6.39 13.38
C GLN A 287 2.51 7.01 12.07
N GLU A 288 2.26 6.20 11.03
CA GLU A 288 1.63 6.66 9.79
C GLU A 288 0.29 7.35 10.06
N LEU A 289 -0.58 6.77 10.89
CA LEU A 289 -1.88 7.34 11.28
C LEU A 289 -1.74 8.71 11.94
N VAL A 290 -0.79 8.84 12.87
CA VAL A 290 -0.49 10.12 13.54
C VAL A 290 -0.01 11.16 12.53
N ASN A 291 0.81 10.73 11.57
CA ASN A 291 1.40 11.62 10.56
C ASN A 291 0.42 12.05 9.46
N ARG A 292 -0.74 11.39 9.29
CA ARG A 292 -1.70 11.70 8.21
C ARG A 292 -2.15 13.15 8.25
N TYR A 293 -1.93 13.86 7.14
CA TYR A 293 -2.58 15.12 6.87
C TYR A 293 -4.04 14.86 6.47
N ARG A 294 -4.97 15.40 7.28
CA ARG A 294 -6.41 15.25 7.07
C ARG A 294 -6.93 16.45 6.30
N THR A 295 -7.83 16.19 5.35
CA THR A 295 -8.45 17.22 4.52
C THR A 295 -9.62 17.81 5.27
N ASP A 296 -9.59 19.12 5.50
CA ASP A 296 -10.76 19.88 5.92
C ASP A 296 -11.65 20.11 4.70
N MET A 297 -12.90 19.60 4.76
CA MET A 297 -13.91 19.73 3.72
C MET A 297 -15.22 20.25 4.29
#